data_AF-A0AAW6HXD7-F1
#
_entry.id   AF-A0AAW6HXD7-F1
#
_cell.length_a   1.000
_cell.length_b   1.000
_cell.length_c   1.000
_cell.angle_alpha   90.00
_cell.angle_beta   90.00
_cell.angle_gamma   90.00
#
_symmetry.space_group_name_H-M   'P 1'
#
loop_
_entity.id
_entity.type
_entity.pdbx_description
1 polymer ?
#
loop_
_entity_poly.entity_id
_entity_poly.type
_entity_poly.pdbx_seq_one_letter_code
_entity_poly.pdbx_strand_id
1 'polypeptide(L)'
;MTDHPAILLFRCVLDQDLDRALTLGLMEYVPALGDAMLDPRYPDLPAQLLAAQRRLRQAWAARDRYRARAVRLQRVAAAREMRRATSSARSSSTGTSSVLPPLAAEILKRAKAKAAGRQDI
;
A
#
# COMPACT_ATOMS: atom_id res chain seq x y z
N MET A 1 18.02 41.55 -9.93
CA MET A 1 17.02 40.84 -10.74
C MET A 1 16.50 39.69 -9.89
N THR A 2 15.46 39.92 -9.11
CA THR A 2 14.80 38.89 -8.31
C THR A 2 13.99 38.03 -9.27
N ASP A 3 14.45 36.81 -9.52
CA ASP A 3 13.66 35.83 -10.28
C ASP A 3 12.32 35.63 -9.57
N HIS A 4 11.21 35.76 -10.30
CA HIS A 4 9.86 35.62 -9.74
C HIS A 4 9.69 34.22 -9.13
N PRO A 5 9.10 34.07 -7.93
CA PRO A 5 9.05 32.80 -7.21
C PRO A 5 8.44 31.66 -8.03
N ALA A 6 7.43 31.94 -8.89
CA ALA A 6 6.84 30.93 -9.76
C ALA A 6 7.84 30.36 -10.78
N ILE A 7 8.78 31.18 -11.29
CA ILE A 7 9.84 30.74 -12.20
C ILE A 7 10.82 29.82 -11.48
N LEU A 8 11.19 30.15 -10.25
CA LEU A 8 12.10 29.33 -9.44
C LEU A 8 11.48 27.97 -9.11
N LEU A 9 10.21 27.95 -8.72
CA LEU A 9 9.46 26.72 -8.51
C LEU A 9 9.38 25.88 -9.79
N PHE A 10 9.10 26.53 -10.91
CA PHE A 10 8.98 25.85 -12.19
C PHE A 10 10.29 25.20 -12.63
N ARG A 11 11.42 25.90 -12.50
CA ARG A 11 12.75 25.32 -12.75
C ARG A 11 13.01 24.08 -11.90
N CYS A 12 12.71 24.14 -10.60
CA CYS A 12 12.88 22.97 -9.71
C CYS A 12 12.01 21.78 -10.16
N VAL A 13 10.77 22.04 -10.61
CA VAL A 13 9.89 20.98 -11.13
C VAL A 13 10.41 20.39 -12.45
N LEU A 14 10.97 21.21 -13.34
CA LEU A 14 11.60 20.74 -14.58
C LEU A 14 12.84 19.88 -14.28
N ASP A 15 13.69 20.33 -13.36
CA ASP A 15 14.90 19.63 -12.94
C ASP A 15 14.62 18.39 -12.07
N GLN A 16 13.33 18.08 -11.80
CA GLN A 16 12.87 17.01 -10.89
C GLN A 16 13.38 17.16 -9.45
N ASP A 17 13.84 18.35 -9.05
CA ASP A 17 14.25 18.68 -7.69
C ASP A 17 13.02 19.11 -6.86
N LEU A 18 12.18 18.11 -6.55
CA LEU A 18 10.94 18.33 -5.81
C LEU A 18 11.20 18.72 -4.34
N ASP A 19 12.33 18.31 -3.75
CA ASP A 19 12.68 18.66 -2.37
C ASP A 19 12.99 20.16 -2.23
N ARG A 20 13.74 20.70 -3.20
CA ARG A 20 13.95 22.14 -3.29
C ARG A 20 12.66 22.87 -3.61
N ALA A 21 11.84 22.35 -4.52
CA ALA A 21 10.55 22.95 -4.84
C ALA A 21 9.62 23.03 -3.60
N LEU A 22 9.58 21.97 -2.77
CA LEU A 22 8.83 21.97 -1.52
C LEU A 22 9.36 23.01 -0.53
N THR A 23 10.67 23.16 -0.42
CA THR A 23 11.30 24.18 0.44
C THR A 23 10.97 25.60 -0.01
N LEU A 24 10.82 25.81 -1.31
CA LEU A 24 10.40 27.08 -1.92
C LEU A 24 8.89 27.33 -1.85
N GLY A 25 8.10 26.41 -1.26
CA GLY A 25 6.66 26.57 -1.08
C GLY A 25 5.81 26.09 -2.25
N LEU A 26 6.22 25.01 -2.93
CA LEU A 26 5.44 24.43 -4.05
C LEU A 26 3.99 24.10 -3.65
N MET A 27 3.73 23.70 -2.40
CA MET A 27 2.38 23.34 -1.96
C MET A 27 1.49 24.55 -1.69
N GLU A 28 2.10 25.68 -1.37
CA GLU A 28 1.50 26.96 -1.04
C GLU A 28 1.31 27.84 -2.29
N TYR A 29 1.92 27.45 -3.42
CA TYR A 29 1.78 28.15 -4.69
C TYR A 29 0.30 28.23 -5.13
N VAL A 30 -0.16 29.46 -5.35
CA VAL A 30 -1.46 29.80 -5.92
C VAL A 30 -1.22 30.57 -7.22
N PRO A 31 -1.75 30.13 -8.38
CA PRO A 31 -1.55 30.82 -9.63
C PRO A 31 -2.11 32.26 -9.60
N ALA A 32 -1.29 33.22 -10.01
CA ALA A 32 -1.73 34.60 -10.24
C ALA A 32 -2.02 34.84 -11.73
N LEU A 33 -2.88 35.82 -12.03
CA LEU A 33 -3.31 36.14 -13.41
C LEU A 33 -2.14 36.49 -14.35
N GLY A 34 -1.02 36.96 -13.80
CA GLY A 34 0.19 37.30 -14.55
C GLY A 34 1.19 36.16 -14.72
N ASP A 35 1.01 35.02 -14.05
CA ASP A 35 2.02 33.96 -14.02
C ASP A 35 2.22 33.30 -15.39
N ALA A 36 1.16 33.22 -16.21
CA ALA A 36 1.23 32.71 -17.58
C ALA A 36 2.05 33.63 -18.52
N MET A 37 2.27 34.89 -18.13
CA MET A 37 3.01 35.87 -18.93
C MET A 37 4.47 36.03 -18.48
N LEU A 38 4.88 35.35 -17.41
CA LEU A 38 6.22 35.48 -16.83
C LEU A 38 7.32 34.94 -17.73
N ASP A 39 7.04 33.83 -18.42
CA ASP A 39 7.96 33.23 -19.38
C ASP A 39 7.21 32.90 -20.68
N PRO A 40 7.46 33.67 -21.76
CA PRO A 40 6.86 33.41 -23.07
C PRO A 40 7.15 32.02 -23.64
N ARG A 41 8.20 31.34 -23.16
CA ARG A 41 8.52 29.97 -23.59
C ARG A 41 7.62 28.92 -22.93
N TYR A 42 7.01 29.28 -21.79
CA TYR A 42 6.22 28.37 -20.97
C TYR A 42 4.91 29.03 -20.48
N PRO A 43 3.94 29.29 -21.38
CA PRO A 43 2.66 29.86 -20.97
C PRO A 43 1.87 28.94 -20.03
N ASP A 44 2.12 27.63 -20.10
CA ASP A 44 1.48 26.62 -19.24
C ASP A 44 2.19 26.39 -17.90
N LEU A 45 3.19 27.20 -17.56
CA LEU A 45 3.90 27.15 -16.27
C LEU A 45 2.96 26.98 -15.05
N PRO A 46 1.91 27.80 -14.86
CA PRO A 46 1.01 27.64 -13.72
C PRO A 46 0.29 26.28 -13.73
N ALA A 47 -0.12 25.79 -14.90
CA ALA A 47 -0.77 24.49 -15.04
C ALA A 47 0.17 23.33 -14.70
N GLN A 48 1.45 23.43 -15.06
CA GLN A 48 2.47 22.43 -14.74
C GLN A 48 2.77 22.39 -13.23
N LEU A 49 2.86 23.55 -12.57
CA LEU A 49 3.01 23.61 -11.11
C LEU A 49 1.81 22.97 -10.39
N LEU A 50 0.58 23.25 -10.84
CA LEU A 50 -0.62 22.60 -10.30
C LEU A 50 -0.65 21.09 -10.56
N ALA A 51 -0.15 20.62 -11.71
CA ALA A 51 -0.01 19.19 -11.99
C ALA A 51 0.99 18.52 -11.04
N ALA A 52 2.14 19.17 -10.77
CA ALA A 52 3.12 18.69 -9.81
C ALA A 52 2.54 18.59 -8.39
N GLN A 53 1.82 19.62 -7.92
CA GLN A 53 1.11 19.57 -6.64
C GLN A 53 0.13 18.40 -6.55
N ARG A 54 -0.69 18.18 -7.59
CA ARG A 54 -1.65 17.07 -7.64
C ARG A 54 -0.96 15.71 -7.55
N ARG A 55 0.14 15.52 -8.28
CA ARG A 55 0.92 14.27 -8.27
C ARG A 55 1.48 13.99 -6.88
N LEU A 56 2.01 15.00 -6.20
CA LEU A 56 2.53 14.87 -4.83
C LEU A 56 1.43 14.53 -3.83
N ARG A 57 0.27 15.21 -3.88
CA ARG A 57 -0.89 14.88 -3.03
C ARG A 57 -1.35 13.44 -3.23
N GLN A 58 -1.39 12.96 -4.49
CA GLN A 58 -1.72 11.57 -4.79
C GLN A 58 -0.70 10.58 -4.23
N ALA A 59 0.60 10.90 -4.32
CA ALA A 59 1.66 10.07 -3.77
C ALA A 59 1.57 9.96 -2.24
N TRP A 60 1.29 11.07 -1.55
CA TRP A 60 1.07 11.07 -0.09
C TRP A 60 -0.16 10.25 0.30
N ALA A 61 -1.29 10.45 -0.37
CA ALA A 61 -2.49 9.64 -0.12
C ALA A 61 -2.24 8.15 -0.35
N ALA A 62 -1.46 7.79 -1.37
CA ALA A 62 -1.05 6.40 -1.60
C ALA A 62 -0.18 5.85 -0.47
N ARG A 63 0.78 6.63 0.02
CA ARG A 63 1.64 6.28 1.16
C ARG A 63 0.81 6.06 2.44
N ASP A 64 -0.17 6.90 2.69
CA ASP A 64 -1.03 6.79 3.86
C ASP A 64 -1.92 5.55 3.80
N ARG A 65 -2.48 5.23 2.63
CA ARG A 65 -3.21 3.95 2.42
C ARG A 65 -2.33 2.73 2.68
N TYR A 66 -1.07 2.78 2.21
CA TYR A 66 -0.11 1.70 2.45
C TYR A 66 0.15 1.54 3.96
N ARG A 67 0.41 2.64 4.68
CA ARG A 67 0.62 2.63 6.13
C ARG A 67 -0.60 2.09 6.88
N ALA A 68 -1.81 2.54 6.54
CA ALA A 68 -3.04 2.05 7.15
C ALA A 68 -3.24 0.54 6.93
N ARG A 69 -2.96 0.05 5.72
CA ARG A 69 -2.99 -1.38 5.40
C ARG A 69 -1.97 -2.16 6.23
N ALA A 70 -0.74 -1.65 6.37
CA ALA A 70 0.31 -2.29 7.15
C ALA A 70 -0.10 -2.46 8.63
N VAL A 71 -0.63 -1.40 9.25
CA VAL A 71 -1.15 -1.45 10.63
C VAL A 71 -2.25 -2.50 10.77
N ARG A 72 -3.20 -2.54 9.82
CA ARG A 72 -4.28 -3.54 9.84
C ARG A 72 -3.72 -4.97 9.76
N LEU A 73 -2.78 -5.21 8.86
CA LEU A 73 -2.18 -6.54 8.70
C LEU A 73 -1.37 -6.95 9.94
N GLN A 74 -0.66 -6.03 10.58
CA GLN A 74 0.05 -6.28 11.83
C GLN A 74 -0.92 -6.72 12.93
N ARG A 75 -2.08 -6.05 13.06
CA ARG A 75 -3.13 -6.45 14.02
C ARG A 75 -3.66 -7.86 13.75
N VAL A 76 -3.93 -8.18 12.47
CA VAL A 76 -4.41 -9.52 12.08
C VAL A 76 -3.34 -10.58 12.36
N ALA A 77 -2.07 -10.30 12.09
CA ALA A 77 -0.96 -11.21 12.38
C ALA A 77 -0.83 -11.48 13.89
N ALA A 78 -0.88 -10.44 14.73
CA ALA A 78 -0.83 -10.58 16.18
C ALA A 78 -2.01 -11.40 16.72
N ALA A 79 -3.23 -11.14 16.25
CA ALA A 79 -4.42 -11.90 16.65
C ALA A 79 -4.32 -13.39 16.25
N ARG A 80 -3.76 -13.69 15.07
CA ARG A 80 -3.51 -15.07 14.64
C ARG A 80 -2.45 -15.75 15.50
N GLU A 81 -1.40 -15.04 15.88
CA GLU A 81 -0.37 -15.57 16.76
C GLU A 81 -0.92 -15.92 18.14
N MET A 82 -1.74 -15.05 18.73
CA MET A 82 -2.44 -15.35 19.99
C MET A 82 -3.35 -16.57 19.88
N ARG A 83 -4.06 -16.73 18.75
CA ARG A 83 -4.88 -17.94 18.50
C ARG A 83 -4.02 -19.20 18.36
N ARG A 84 -2.85 -19.10 17.72
CA ARG A 84 -1.91 -20.23 17.62
C ARG A 84 -1.36 -20.64 18.99
N ALA A 85 -0.90 -19.67 19.78
CA ALA A 85 -0.40 -19.91 21.14
C ALA A 85 -1.47 -20.55 22.05
N THR A 86 -2.70 -20.02 22.05
CA THR A 86 -3.82 -20.58 22.83
C THR A 86 -4.30 -21.94 22.33
N SER A 87 -4.22 -22.23 21.02
CA SER A 87 -4.51 -23.56 20.48
C SER A 87 -3.43 -24.58 20.83
N SER A 88 -2.15 -24.19 20.80
CA SER A 88 -1.04 -25.05 21.23
C SER A 88 -1.17 -25.41 22.70
N ALA A 89 -1.49 -24.44 23.56
CA ALA A 89 -1.70 -24.66 24.99
C ALA A 89 -2.89 -25.59 25.31
N ARG A 90 -3.95 -25.57 24.49
CA ARG A 90 -5.10 -26.50 24.63
C ARG A 90 -4.81 -27.91 24.12
N SER A 91 -3.95 -28.04 23.11
CA SER A 91 -3.55 -29.34 22.57
C SER A 91 -2.62 -30.10 23.52
N SER A 92 -1.79 -29.41 24.31
CA SER A 92 -0.94 -30.05 25.32
C SER A 92 -1.70 -30.48 26.57
N SER A 93 -2.87 -29.90 26.85
CA SER A 93 -3.70 -30.26 28.01
C SER A 93 -4.81 -31.27 27.70
N THR A 94 -5.11 -31.55 26.43
CA THR A 94 -6.22 -32.43 26.04
C THR A 94 -5.70 -33.62 25.24
N GLY A 95 -5.17 -34.62 25.94
CA GLY A 95 -4.85 -35.94 25.40
C GLY A 95 -6.10 -36.79 25.16
N THR A 96 -7.13 -36.26 24.50
CA THR A 96 -8.28 -37.07 24.03
C THR A 96 -8.24 -37.15 22.53
N SER A 97 -8.11 -38.37 22.00
CA SER A 97 -8.15 -38.63 20.57
C SER A 97 -9.42 -38.01 19.99
N SER A 98 -9.25 -37.07 19.07
CA SER A 98 -10.36 -36.60 18.23
C SER A 98 -10.97 -37.82 17.54
N VAL A 99 -12.12 -38.27 18.03
CA VAL A 99 -12.92 -39.25 17.31
C VAL A 99 -13.53 -38.49 16.14
N LEU A 100 -12.98 -38.71 14.95
CA LEU A 100 -13.57 -38.23 13.71
C LEU A 100 -15.06 -38.61 13.71
N PRO A 101 -15.98 -37.73 13.30
CA PRO A 101 -17.36 -38.13 13.10
C PRO A 101 -17.41 -39.32 12.14
N PRO A 102 -18.21 -40.36 12.43
CA PRO A 102 -18.13 -41.67 11.78
C PRO A 102 -18.27 -41.59 10.25
N LEU A 103 -19.07 -40.65 9.74
CA LEU A 103 -19.23 -40.40 8.32
C LEU A 103 -17.91 -39.98 7.63
N ALA A 104 -17.11 -39.14 8.28
CA ALA A 104 -15.83 -38.70 7.75
C ALA A 104 -14.79 -39.83 7.73
N ALA A 105 -14.83 -40.71 8.73
CA ALA A 105 -13.96 -41.90 8.77
C ALA A 105 -14.27 -42.86 7.60
N GLU A 106 -15.55 -43.07 7.26
CA GLU A 106 -15.96 -43.92 6.14
C GLU A 106 -15.57 -43.33 4.77
N ILE A 107 -15.68 -42.00 4.60
CA ILE A 107 -15.21 -41.32 3.39
C ILE A 107 -13.70 -41.50 3.21
N LEU A 108 -12.91 -41.36 4.28
CA LEU A 108 -11.47 -41.57 4.24
C LEU A 108 -11.09 -43.04 3.95
N LYS A 109 -11.81 -44.01 4.53
CA LYS A 109 -11.61 -45.45 4.21
C LYS A 109 -11.85 -45.74 2.73
N ARG A 110 -12.94 -45.22 2.15
CA ARG A 110 -13.23 -45.36 0.72
C ARG A 110 -12.18 -44.68 -0.16
N ALA A 111 -11.75 -43.48 0.21
CA ALA A 111 -10.71 -42.76 -0.51
C ALA A 111 -9.36 -43.52 -0.48
N LYS A 112 -8.98 -44.08 0.66
CA LYS A 112 -7.77 -44.90 0.81
C LYS A 112 -7.85 -46.18 -0.04
N ALA A 113 -8.98 -46.88 -0.04
CA ALA A 113 -9.19 -48.07 -0.88
C ALA A 113 -9.11 -47.74 -2.38
N LYS A 114 -9.68 -46.60 -2.81
CA LYS A 114 -9.61 -46.14 -4.21
C LYS A 114 -8.20 -45.72 -4.62
N ALA A 115 -7.39 -45.20 -3.70
CA ALA A 115 -6.00 -44.84 -3.96
C ALA A 115 -5.09 -46.07 -4.09
N ALA A 116 -5.29 -47.10 -3.25
CA ALA A 116 -4.53 -48.35 -3.31
C ALA A 116 -4.79 -49.12 -4.62
N GLY A 117 -6.05 -49.24 -5.06
CA GLY A 117 -6.39 -49.92 -6.32
C GLY A 117 -6.00 -49.17 -7.60
N ARG A 118 -5.39 -47.98 -7.50
CA ARG A 118 -4.95 -47.16 -8.64
C ARG A 118 -3.43 -47.20 -8.86
N GLN A 119 -2.70 -47.98 -8.04
CA GLN A 119 -1.26 -48.19 -8.13
C GLN A 119 -0.86 -49.54 -8.75
N ASP A 120 -1.82 -50.41 -9.05
CA ASP A 120 -1.62 -51.74 -9.67
C ASP A 120 -1.90 -51.76 -11.20
N ILE A 121 -1.72 -50.64 -11.91
CA ILE A 121 -1.77 -50.56 -13.38
C ILE A 121 -0.48 -49.94 -13.89
#